data_AF-A0A914SC32-F1
#
_entry.id   AF-A0A914SC32-F1
#
_cell.length_a   1.000
_cell.length_b   1.000
_cell.length_c   1.000
_cell.angle_alpha   90.00
_cell.angle_beta   90.00
_cell.angle_gamma   90.00
#
_symmetry.space_group_name_H-M   'P 1'
#
loop_
_entity.id
_entity.type
_entity.pdbx_description
1 polymer ?
#
loop_
_entity_poly.entity_id
_entity_poly.type
_entity_poly.pdbx_seq_one_letter_code
_entity_poly.pdbx_strand_id
1 'polypeptide(L)'
;MNESPMIELSSGSEDKTSPIREPKAKKRKTRGKRLSKKRFADSEEKLQLKIAELKVKIEEMNKTVASIKSFREELEQNYDRRLEVEMRLKDIELEKVKEAAKENDEKANATISEQQKRIDDLENELRQSKDMPSIASDDSNIQNIEDKPVCICGKIDKTANVIYCFGPKCPVEWYHFDCVVADPEGIFYCCDNCEKEDRALGEKGTAKQELAKPNEMKLCICKKERNGGIIKCSKNHCKVKQYHLKCVGIKQPPLKPWICSNCKEMSESYKKMRIEESESEDEIVVLD
;
A
#
# COMPACT_ATOMS: atom_id res chain seq x y z
N MET A 1 31.14 -51.20 1.97
CA MET A 1 30.16 -52.27 2.23
C MET A 1 29.01 -52.10 1.27
N ASN A 2 28.66 -53.21 0.61
CA ASN A 2 27.63 -53.43 -0.41
C ASN A 2 27.89 -52.89 -1.83
N GLU A 3 28.53 -53.79 -2.58
CA GLU A 3 28.57 -53.93 -4.02
C GLU A 3 27.26 -54.57 -4.55
N SER A 4 26.84 -54.13 -5.76
CA SER A 4 26.18 -54.89 -6.85
C SER A 4 24.75 -55.45 -6.64
N PRO A 5 23.91 -55.65 -7.69
CA PRO A 5 24.34 -56.23 -8.98
C PRO A 5 23.64 -55.79 -10.30
N MET A 6 24.39 -56.05 -11.37
CA MET A 6 23.98 -56.24 -12.77
C MET A 6 22.98 -57.40 -12.90
N ILE A 7 22.00 -57.26 -13.81
CA ILE A 7 21.18 -58.37 -14.28
C ILE A 7 21.35 -58.51 -15.80
N GLU A 8 21.96 -59.63 -16.19
CA GLU A 8 21.94 -60.21 -17.52
C GLU A 8 20.53 -60.71 -17.86
N LEU A 9 20.10 -60.52 -19.11
CA LEU A 9 19.02 -61.32 -19.68
C LEU A 9 19.47 -61.97 -20.98
N SER A 10 19.20 -63.27 -21.00
CA SER A 10 19.72 -64.32 -21.82
C SER A 10 19.05 -64.41 -23.19
N SER A 11 19.88 -64.74 -24.17
CA SER A 11 19.49 -65.25 -25.48
C SER A 11 18.96 -66.69 -25.34
N GLY A 12 17.67 -66.89 -25.59
CA GLY A 12 17.04 -68.19 -25.76
C GLY A 12 16.94 -68.56 -27.24
N SER A 13 17.64 -69.62 -27.62
CA SER A 13 17.60 -70.34 -28.90
C SER A 13 16.40 -71.27 -28.98
N GLU A 14 15.71 -71.35 -30.12
CA GLU A 14 15.11 -72.61 -30.58
C GLU A 14 15.26 -72.76 -32.10
N ASP A 15 16.07 -73.76 -32.45
CA ASP A 15 16.23 -74.38 -33.76
C ASP A 15 14.97 -75.18 -34.15
N LYS A 16 14.47 -74.98 -35.37
CA LYS A 16 13.78 -76.05 -36.12
C LYS A 16 14.20 -76.01 -37.59
N THR A 17 14.95 -77.04 -37.97
CA THR A 17 15.47 -77.34 -39.30
C THR A 17 14.43 -78.04 -40.19
N SER A 18 14.57 -77.82 -41.51
CA SER A 18 14.29 -78.70 -42.67
C SER A 18 13.30 -78.12 -43.70
N PRO A 19 13.33 -78.52 -44.99
CA PRO A 19 14.45 -78.90 -45.85
C PRO A 19 14.50 -78.12 -47.19
N ILE A 20 15.64 -78.25 -47.87
CA ILE A 20 16.08 -77.70 -49.15
C ILE A 20 15.05 -77.84 -50.28
N ARG A 21 14.77 -76.73 -50.99
CA ARG A 21 14.44 -76.72 -52.42
C ARG A 21 15.16 -75.55 -53.09
N GLU A 22 16.13 -75.87 -53.94
CA GLU A 22 16.79 -74.89 -54.83
C GLU A 22 15.80 -74.39 -55.90
N PRO A 23 15.63 -73.07 -56.06
CA PRO A 23 15.15 -72.49 -57.30
C PRO A 23 16.34 -71.95 -58.09
N LYS A 24 16.54 -72.56 -59.25
CA LYS A 24 17.50 -72.23 -60.31
C LYS A 24 17.79 -70.72 -60.44
N ALA A 25 19.08 -70.40 -60.49
CA ALA A 25 19.63 -69.09 -60.78
C ALA A 25 19.01 -68.47 -62.05
N LYS A 26 18.09 -67.52 -61.88
CA LYS A 26 17.72 -66.57 -62.93
C LYS A 26 18.48 -65.28 -62.67
N LYS A 27 19.45 -64.98 -63.55
CA LYS A 27 20.14 -63.68 -63.65
C LYS A 27 19.10 -62.57 -63.87
N ARG A 28 18.53 -61.99 -62.80
CA ARG A 28 17.77 -60.74 -62.88
C ARG A 28 18.77 -59.59 -63.02
N LYS A 29 18.78 -59.01 -64.22
CA LYS A 29 19.54 -57.79 -64.54
C LYS A 29 19.28 -56.73 -63.47
N THR A 30 20.36 -56.19 -62.93
CA THR A 30 20.46 -55.09 -61.97
C THR A 30 19.95 -53.77 -62.58
N ARG A 31 18.65 -53.65 -62.83
CA ARG A 31 18.04 -52.42 -63.39
C ARG A 31 17.20 -51.63 -62.37
N GLY A 32 17.01 -52.13 -61.15
CA GLY A 32 16.24 -51.47 -60.08
C GLY A 32 17.06 -50.64 -59.07
N LYS A 33 18.39 -50.80 -59.00
CA LYS A 33 19.22 -50.17 -57.95
C LYS A 33 19.58 -48.69 -58.20
N ARG A 34 19.47 -48.23 -59.45
CA ARG A 34 19.80 -46.83 -59.85
C ARG A 34 18.64 -45.86 -59.62
N LEU A 35 17.39 -46.29 -59.78
CA LEU A 35 16.21 -45.44 -59.65
C LEU A 35 15.90 -45.08 -58.18
N SER A 36 16.15 -45.99 -57.23
CA SER A 36 16.01 -45.69 -55.80
C SER A 36 17.08 -44.71 -55.32
N LYS A 37 18.37 -44.95 -55.63
CA LYS A 37 19.48 -44.06 -55.25
C LYS A 37 19.29 -42.61 -55.73
N LYS A 38 18.75 -42.40 -56.94
CA LYS A 38 18.50 -41.05 -57.46
C LYS A 38 17.37 -40.32 -56.70
N ARG A 39 16.30 -41.04 -56.32
CA ARG A 39 15.20 -40.47 -55.50
C ARG A 39 15.64 -40.13 -54.07
N PHE A 40 16.53 -40.92 -53.47
CA PHE A 40 17.09 -40.60 -52.15
C PHE A 40 18.02 -39.38 -52.21
N ALA A 41 18.87 -39.26 -53.23
CA ALA A 41 19.73 -38.10 -53.43
C ALA A 41 18.92 -36.80 -53.63
N ASP A 42 17.87 -36.83 -54.47
CA ASP A 42 16.96 -35.67 -54.65
C ASP A 42 16.24 -35.27 -53.33
N SER A 43 15.96 -36.24 -52.45
CA SER A 43 15.33 -35.99 -51.16
C SER A 43 16.32 -35.39 -50.15
N GLU A 44 17.58 -35.82 -50.20
CA GLU A 44 18.66 -35.32 -49.35
C GLU A 44 19.02 -33.87 -49.72
N GLU A 45 19.10 -33.56 -51.01
CA GLU A 45 19.37 -32.21 -51.50
C GLU A 45 18.25 -31.22 -51.12
N LYS A 46 16.99 -31.65 -51.17
CA LYS A 46 15.84 -30.86 -50.67
C LYS A 46 15.89 -30.61 -49.17
N LEU A 47 16.33 -31.59 -48.39
CA LEU A 47 16.50 -31.43 -46.95
C LEU A 47 17.62 -30.43 -46.65
N GLN A 48 18.74 -30.50 -47.36
CA GLN A 48 19.85 -29.56 -47.22
C GLN A 48 19.43 -28.12 -47.55
N LEU A 49 18.65 -27.92 -48.61
CA LEU A 49 18.10 -26.61 -48.96
C LEU A 49 17.22 -26.05 -47.82
N LYS A 50 16.36 -26.89 -47.25
CA LYS A 50 15.46 -26.48 -46.16
C LYS A 50 16.20 -26.19 -44.85
N ILE A 51 17.27 -26.93 -44.57
CA ILE A 51 18.18 -26.64 -43.45
C ILE A 51 18.86 -25.28 -43.67
N ALA A 52 19.32 -24.98 -44.88
CA ALA A 52 19.91 -23.69 -45.20
C ALA A 52 18.92 -22.53 -45.03
N GLU A 53 17.68 -22.68 -45.51
CA GLU A 53 16.60 -21.70 -45.29
C GLU A 53 16.32 -21.47 -43.79
N LEU A 54 16.25 -22.54 -43.00
CA LEU A 54 16.04 -22.43 -41.55
C LEU A 54 17.20 -21.75 -40.84
N LYS A 55 18.45 -21.98 -41.26
CA LYS A 55 19.62 -21.30 -40.71
C LYS A 55 19.56 -19.78 -40.92
N VAL A 56 19.17 -19.33 -42.11
CA VAL A 56 18.99 -17.89 -42.39
C VAL A 56 17.93 -17.29 -41.47
N LYS A 57 16.79 -17.97 -41.29
CA LYS A 57 15.72 -17.51 -40.39
C LYS A 57 16.17 -17.46 -38.93
N ILE A 58 16.93 -18.45 -38.47
CA ILE A 58 17.50 -18.45 -37.11
C ILE A 58 18.43 -17.26 -36.93
N GLU A 59 19.24 -16.94 -37.93
CA GLU A 59 20.16 -15.81 -37.86
C GLU A 59 19.43 -14.45 -37.86
N GLU A 60 18.36 -14.31 -38.63
CA GLU A 60 17.46 -13.15 -38.56
C GLU A 60 16.80 -13.02 -37.18
N MET A 61 16.29 -14.12 -36.63
CA MET A 61 15.72 -14.14 -35.27
C MET A 61 16.77 -13.79 -34.20
N ASN A 62 18.01 -14.25 -34.34
CA ASN A 62 19.07 -13.91 -33.40
C ASN A 62 19.38 -12.41 -33.41
N LYS A 63 19.33 -11.76 -34.59
CA LYS A 63 19.47 -10.30 -34.71
C LYS A 63 18.32 -9.56 -34.02
N THR A 64 17.08 -10.02 -34.19
CA THR A 64 15.93 -9.39 -33.51
C THR A 64 16.01 -9.57 -31.99
N VAL A 65 16.39 -10.75 -31.51
CA VAL A 65 16.61 -11.02 -30.08
C VAL A 65 17.71 -10.11 -29.52
N ALA A 66 18.81 -9.92 -30.24
CA ALA A 66 19.88 -9.01 -29.83
C ALA A 66 19.39 -7.55 -29.72
N SER A 67 18.60 -7.09 -30.69
CA SER A 67 18.01 -5.74 -30.66
C SER A 67 17.01 -5.56 -29.52
N ILE A 68 16.22 -6.59 -29.19
CA ILE A 68 15.28 -6.54 -28.06
C ILE A 68 16.05 -6.48 -26.74
N LYS A 69 17.14 -7.24 -26.61
CA LYS A 69 18.01 -7.19 -25.42
C LYS A 69 18.63 -5.81 -25.21
N SER A 70 19.19 -5.20 -26.26
CA SER A 70 19.78 -3.86 -26.15
C SER A 70 18.74 -2.82 -25.77
N PHE A 71 17.53 -2.89 -26.34
CA PHE A 71 16.44 -1.98 -26.01
C PHE A 71 15.98 -2.15 -24.56
N ARG A 72 15.93 -3.39 -24.06
CA ARG A 72 15.60 -3.67 -22.66
C ARG A 72 16.64 -3.06 -21.71
N GLU A 73 17.93 -3.22 -21.99
CA GLU A 73 19.01 -2.63 -21.19
C GLU A 73 18.91 -1.10 -21.15
N GLU A 74 18.60 -0.47 -22.28
CA GLU A 74 18.38 0.98 -22.34
C GLU A 74 17.17 1.43 -21.50
N LEU A 75 16.07 0.66 -21.52
CA LEU A 75 14.91 0.93 -20.66
C LEU A 75 15.25 0.80 -19.17
N GLU A 76 16.01 -0.23 -18.79
CA GLU A 76 16.46 -0.42 -17.40
C GLU A 76 17.35 0.75 -16.95
N GLN A 77 18.33 1.17 -17.76
CA GLN A 77 19.17 2.34 -17.46
C GLN A 77 18.37 3.64 -17.34
N ASN A 78 17.37 3.83 -18.20
CA ASN A 78 16.50 5.00 -18.13
C ASN A 78 15.62 5.00 -16.88
N TYR A 79 15.15 3.83 -16.45
CA TYR A 79 14.40 3.68 -15.21
C TYR A 79 15.26 4.05 -13.99
N ASP A 80 16.49 3.52 -13.92
CA ASP A 80 17.41 3.78 -12.81
C ASP A 80 17.79 5.25 -12.72
N ARG A 81 18.11 5.89 -13.86
CA ARG A 81 18.40 7.33 -13.90
C ARG A 81 17.21 8.17 -13.43
N ARG A 82 15.98 7.79 -13.79
CA ARG A 82 14.78 8.49 -13.33
C ARG A 82 14.60 8.34 -11.82
N LEU A 83 14.82 7.14 -11.29
CA LEU A 83 14.72 6.86 -9.85
C LEU A 83 15.75 7.67 -9.05
N GLU A 84 16.98 7.80 -9.56
CA GLU A 84 18.04 8.61 -8.95
C GLU A 84 17.64 10.09 -8.87
N VAL A 85 17.05 10.65 -9.93
CA VAL A 85 16.53 12.02 -9.92
C VAL A 85 15.41 12.18 -8.89
N GLU A 86 14.49 11.21 -8.82
CA GLU A 86 13.38 11.25 -7.84
C GLU A 86 13.90 11.22 -6.40
N MET A 87 14.91 10.39 -6.10
CA MET A 87 15.53 10.33 -4.79
C MET A 87 16.18 11.67 -4.42
N ARG A 88 16.96 12.27 -5.33
CA ARG A 88 17.59 13.58 -5.09
C ARG A 88 16.57 14.68 -4.83
N LEU A 89 15.44 14.66 -5.53
CA LEU A 89 14.38 15.65 -5.31
C LEU A 89 13.77 15.50 -3.90
N LYS A 90 13.57 14.27 -3.43
CA LYS A 90 13.10 14.02 -2.06
C LYS A 90 14.11 14.47 -1.02
N ASP A 91 15.41 14.27 -1.25
CA ASP A 91 16.45 14.74 -0.34
C ASP A 91 16.47 16.28 -0.26
N ILE A 92 16.34 16.96 -1.39
CA ILE A 92 16.24 18.43 -1.44
C ILE A 92 14.99 18.92 -0.69
N GLU A 93 13.86 18.27 -0.87
CA GLU A 93 12.62 18.61 -0.17
C GLU A 93 12.75 18.39 1.34
N LEU A 94 13.39 17.30 1.75
CA LEU A 94 13.66 17.01 3.16
C LEU A 94 14.55 18.06 3.80
N GLU A 95 15.62 18.49 3.13
CA GLU A 95 16.49 19.55 3.65
C GLU A 95 15.75 20.88 3.77
N LYS A 96 14.91 21.25 2.80
CA LYS A 96 14.06 22.46 2.91
C LYS A 96 13.12 22.41 4.12
N VAL A 97 12.52 21.25 4.39
CA VAL A 97 11.66 21.06 5.57
C VAL A 97 12.46 21.21 6.86
N LYS A 98 13.68 20.65 6.91
CA LYS A 98 14.55 20.79 8.09
C LYS A 98 14.98 22.24 8.32
N GLU A 99 15.33 22.96 7.26
CA GLU A 99 15.68 24.39 7.35
C GLU A 99 14.50 25.22 7.85
N ALA A 100 13.31 25.00 7.31
CA ALA A 100 12.09 25.67 7.76
C ALA A 100 11.75 25.33 9.23
N ALA A 101 11.98 24.09 9.66
CA ALA A 101 11.79 23.70 11.06
C ALA A 101 12.75 24.44 12.00
N LYS A 102 14.03 24.52 11.65
CA LYS A 102 15.03 25.29 12.43
C LYS A 102 14.66 26.76 12.55
N GLU A 103 14.24 27.39 11.45
CA GLU A 103 13.83 28.79 11.46
C GLU A 103 12.60 29.02 12.36
N ASN A 104 11.65 28.09 12.35
CA ASN A 104 10.48 28.16 13.24
C ASN A 104 10.87 27.96 14.71
N ASP A 105 11.77 27.02 15.01
CA ASP A 105 12.25 26.79 16.38
C ASP A 105 13.01 28.01 16.92
N GLU A 106 13.85 28.65 16.09
CA GLU A 106 14.54 29.89 16.46
C GLU A 106 13.55 31.03 16.75
N LYS A 107 12.54 31.21 15.90
CA LYS A 107 11.47 32.21 16.13
C LYS A 107 10.66 31.92 17.38
N ALA A 108 10.32 30.65 17.62
CA ALA A 108 9.60 30.23 18.82
C ALA A 108 10.43 30.50 20.08
N ASN A 109 11.72 30.14 20.07
CA ASN A 109 12.63 30.38 21.19
C ASN A 109 12.83 31.87 21.48
N ALA A 110 12.94 32.71 20.44
CA ALA A 110 13.01 34.16 20.60
C ALA A 110 11.72 34.71 21.25
N THR A 111 10.56 34.22 20.83
CA THR A 111 9.26 34.63 21.40
C THR A 111 9.13 34.21 22.86
N ILE A 112 9.52 32.97 23.20
CA ILE A 112 9.53 32.45 24.57
C ILE A 112 10.46 33.30 25.45
N SER A 113 11.65 33.63 24.95
CA SER A 113 12.60 34.48 25.69
C SER A 113 12.03 35.88 25.98
N GLU A 114 11.32 36.47 25.02
CA GLU A 114 10.67 37.77 25.23
C GLU A 114 9.49 37.69 26.21
N GLN A 115 8.69 36.62 26.13
CA GLN A 115 7.61 36.37 27.09
C GLN A 115 8.16 36.17 28.52
N GLN A 116 9.23 35.40 28.67
CA GLN A 116 9.87 35.19 29.97
C GLN A 116 10.35 36.50 30.58
N LYS A 117 10.98 37.36 29.78
CA LYS A 117 11.40 38.69 30.25
C LYS A 117 10.23 39.53 30.76
N ARG A 118 9.09 39.52 30.06
CA ARG A 118 7.87 40.23 30.50
C ARG A 118 7.32 39.65 31.81
N ILE A 119 7.38 38.34 32.00
CA ILE A 119 6.98 37.70 33.26
C ILE A 119 7.89 38.17 34.39
N ASP A 120 9.21 38.14 34.19
CA ASP A 120 10.18 38.57 35.20
C ASP A 120 9.99 40.05 35.59
N ASP A 121 9.69 40.91 34.61
CA ASP A 121 9.37 42.33 34.85
C ASP A 121 8.09 42.48 35.69
N LEU A 122 7.01 41.77 35.34
CA LEU A 122 5.75 41.78 36.09
C LEU A 122 5.90 41.23 37.51
N GLU A 123 6.72 40.19 37.70
CA GLU A 123 7.01 39.65 39.03
C GLU A 123 7.75 40.66 39.91
N ASN A 124 8.68 41.43 39.33
CA ASN A 124 9.37 42.50 40.04
C ASN A 124 8.45 43.66 40.40
N GLU A 125 7.54 44.07 39.51
CA GLU A 125 6.50 45.06 39.82
C GLU A 125 5.57 44.57 40.94
N LEU A 126 5.14 43.31 40.90
CA LEU A 126 4.32 42.72 41.96
C LEU A 126 5.04 42.71 43.31
N ARG A 127 6.35 42.40 43.34
CA ARG A 127 7.17 42.44 44.55
C ARG A 127 7.28 43.85 45.13
N GLN A 128 7.39 44.88 44.28
CA GLN A 128 7.43 46.28 44.72
C GLN A 128 6.07 46.80 45.22
N SER A 129 4.96 46.21 44.76
CA SER A 129 3.61 46.58 45.21
C SER A 129 3.17 45.98 46.56
N LYS A 130 3.98 45.07 47.14
CA LYS A 130 3.66 44.35 48.40
C LYS A 130 4.01 45.10 49.70
N ASP A 131 4.45 46.36 49.65
CA ASP A 131 4.62 47.21 50.83
C ASP A 131 3.29 47.88 51.26
N MET A 132 2.26 47.08 51.55
CA MET A 132 1.01 47.51 52.17
C MET A 132 0.75 46.66 53.43
N PRO A 133 0.29 47.24 54.57
CA PRO A 133 0.28 46.54 55.84
C PRO A 133 -0.68 45.35 55.82
N SER A 134 -0.18 44.21 56.32
CA SER A 134 -0.94 42.98 56.56
C SER A 134 -2.20 43.26 57.37
N ILE A 135 -3.37 43.14 56.75
CA ILE A 135 -4.59 42.77 57.45
C ILE A 135 -4.55 41.24 57.51
N ALA A 136 -4.21 40.73 58.69
CA ALA A 136 -4.36 39.32 58.99
C ALA A 136 -5.85 38.95 58.84
N SER A 137 -6.18 38.21 57.79
CA SER A 137 -7.46 37.53 57.67
C SER A 137 -7.18 36.06 57.39
N ASP A 138 -7.23 35.31 58.48
CA ASP A 138 -7.59 33.90 58.61
C ASP A 138 -7.19 32.96 57.47
N ASP A 139 -6.10 32.26 57.75
CA ASP A 139 -5.74 30.96 57.20
C ASP A 139 -6.92 29.98 57.29
N SER A 140 -7.66 29.86 56.20
CA SER A 140 -8.24 28.56 55.85
C SER A 140 -8.51 28.47 54.36
N ASN A 141 -7.84 27.49 53.76
CA ASN A 141 -8.23 26.78 52.55
C ASN A 141 -7.69 27.32 51.21
N ILE A 142 -6.38 27.18 51.02
CA ILE A 142 -5.81 26.96 49.68
C ILE A 142 -5.03 25.65 49.73
N GLN A 143 -5.73 24.55 49.48
CA GLN A 143 -5.13 23.30 49.04
C GLN A 143 -5.82 22.88 47.74
N ASN A 144 -4.98 22.51 46.76
CA ASN A 144 -5.29 21.88 45.47
C ASN A 144 -5.91 22.73 44.35
N ILE A 145 -5.03 23.20 43.46
CA ILE A 145 -5.36 23.67 42.10
C ILE A 145 -5.64 22.49 41.13
N GLU A 146 -5.49 21.24 41.56
CA GLU A 146 -5.67 20.05 40.71
C GLU A 146 -7.13 19.56 40.58
N ASP A 147 -8.08 20.12 41.33
CA ASP A 147 -9.47 19.66 41.39
C ASP A 147 -10.46 20.75 40.92
N LYS A 148 -10.24 21.33 39.73
CA LYS A 148 -11.24 22.23 39.14
C LYS A 148 -12.33 21.41 38.43
N PRO A 149 -13.63 21.63 38.71
CA PRO A 149 -14.70 20.86 38.08
C PRO A 149 -14.70 21.11 36.58
N VAL A 150 -14.46 20.04 35.82
CA VAL A 150 -14.27 20.10 34.39
C VAL A 150 -15.59 20.18 33.62
N CYS A 151 -16.73 19.80 34.22
CA CYS A 151 -18.07 19.72 33.64
C CYS A 151 -19.12 20.47 34.49
N ILE A 152 -20.24 20.91 33.89
CA ILE A 152 -21.32 21.68 34.54
C ILE A 152 -21.96 21.02 35.76
N CYS A 153 -21.81 19.70 35.92
CA CYS A 153 -22.32 18.97 37.07
C CYS A 153 -21.47 19.18 38.34
N GLY A 154 -20.32 19.85 38.23
CA GLY A 154 -19.42 20.13 39.36
C GLY A 154 -18.66 18.90 39.86
N LYS A 155 -18.89 17.71 39.29
CA LYS A 155 -18.22 16.47 39.69
C LYS A 155 -16.93 16.30 38.92
N ILE A 156 -15.90 15.82 39.62
CA ILE A 156 -14.64 15.42 39.03
C ILE A 156 -14.63 13.90 39.02
N ASP A 157 -14.86 13.33 37.83
CA ASP A 157 -14.73 11.90 37.62
C ASP A 157 -13.58 11.65 36.64
N LYS A 158 -12.45 11.17 37.17
CA LYS A 158 -11.24 10.91 36.39
C LYS A 158 -11.40 9.70 35.46
N THR A 159 -12.47 8.92 35.61
CA THR A 159 -12.74 7.70 34.84
C THR A 159 -13.84 7.86 33.80
N ALA A 160 -14.57 8.98 33.85
CA ALA A 160 -15.66 9.24 32.94
C ALA A 160 -15.15 9.65 31.55
N ASN A 161 -15.86 9.19 30.51
CA ASN A 161 -15.65 9.71 29.17
C ASN A 161 -16.04 11.19 29.15
N VAL A 162 -15.18 12.04 28.61
CA VAL A 162 -15.39 13.49 28.51
C VAL A 162 -15.24 13.98 27.07
N ILE A 163 -16.03 14.99 26.71
CA ILE A 163 -16.01 15.68 25.42
C ILE A 163 -15.71 17.17 25.62
N TYR A 164 -14.92 17.76 24.72
CA TYR A 164 -14.48 19.16 24.80
C TYR A 164 -15.40 20.08 23.98
N CYS A 165 -15.78 21.23 24.54
CA CYS A 165 -16.52 22.28 23.84
C CYS A 165 -15.57 23.20 23.07
N PHE A 166 -15.77 23.35 21.77
CA PHE A 166 -14.93 24.17 20.89
C PHE A 166 -15.26 25.68 20.92
N GLY A 167 -16.16 26.13 21.79
CA GLY A 167 -16.49 27.54 21.92
C GLY A 167 -15.29 28.39 22.40
N PRO A 168 -14.89 29.45 21.67
CA PRO A 168 -13.65 30.20 21.93
C PRO A 168 -13.64 31.00 23.24
N LYS A 169 -14.81 31.18 23.86
CA LYS A 169 -14.98 31.87 25.16
C LYS A 169 -15.75 31.01 26.16
N CYS A 170 -15.78 29.69 25.96
CA CYS A 170 -16.56 28.82 26.84
C CYS A 170 -15.89 28.73 28.22
N PRO A 171 -16.62 29.02 29.32
CA PRO A 171 -16.05 28.97 30.67
C PRO A 171 -15.86 27.53 31.19
N VAL A 172 -16.52 26.56 30.56
CA VAL A 172 -16.44 25.14 30.89
C VAL A 172 -16.03 24.40 29.63
N GLU A 173 -14.83 23.87 29.63
CA GLU A 173 -14.22 23.35 28.41
C GLU A 173 -14.49 21.86 28.20
N TRP A 174 -14.84 21.11 29.25
CA TRP A 174 -15.01 19.65 29.19
C TRP A 174 -16.38 19.21 29.73
N TYR A 175 -16.93 18.12 29.24
CA TYR A 175 -18.26 17.66 29.63
C TYR A 175 -18.29 16.16 29.67
N HIS A 176 -18.89 15.55 30.70
CA HIS A 176 -19.12 14.11 30.66
C HIS A 176 -20.11 13.77 29.56
N PHE A 177 -19.88 12.67 28.82
CA PHE A 177 -20.80 12.22 27.78
C PHE A 177 -22.24 12.05 28.30
N ASP A 178 -22.41 11.60 29.54
CA ASP A 178 -23.74 11.41 30.13
C ASP A 178 -24.40 12.72 30.58
N CYS A 179 -23.63 13.81 30.68
CA CYS A 179 -24.13 15.13 31.10
C CYS A 179 -24.53 16.02 29.91
N VAL A 180 -24.20 15.63 28.68
CA VAL A 180 -24.52 16.39 27.46
C VAL A 180 -25.00 15.47 26.35
N VAL A 181 -25.90 15.96 25.50
CA VAL A 181 -26.27 15.23 24.27
C VAL A 181 -25.21 15.54 23.23
N ALA A 182 -24.22 14.67 23.11
CA ALA A 182 -23.09 14.82 22.21
C ALA A 182 -23.00 13.67 21.21
N ASP A 183 -22.72 14.00 19.95
CA ASP A 183 -22.26 13.03 18.95
C ASP A 183 -20.73 12.88 19.10
N PRO A 184 -20.18 11.67 19.33
CA PRO A 184 -18.73 11.45 19.38
C PRO A 184 -18.03 11.76 18.05
N GLU A 185 -18.75 11.83 16.93
CA GLU A 185 -18.17 12.13 15.62
C GLU A 185 -18.33 13.61 15.24
N GLY A 186 -17.31 14.44 15.53
CA GLY A 186 -17.23 15.81 15.01
C GLY A 186 -16.78 16.84 16.04
N ILE A 187 -17.07 18.11 15.73
CA ILE A 187 -16.81 19.26 16.61
C ILE A 187 -18.03 19.44 17.51
N PHE A 188 -17.81 19.44 18.83
CA PHE A 188 -18.87 19.62 19.82
C PHE A 188 -18.90 21.06 20.35
N TYR A 189 -20.10 21.63 20.45
CA TYR A 189 -20.36 22.88 21.14
C TYR A 189 -21.43 22.64 22.21
N CYS A 190 -21.20 23.11 23.43
CA CYS A 190 -22.13 22.89 24.54
C CYS A 190 -23.42 23.71 24.43
N CYS A 191 -23.44 24.76 23.59
CA CYS A 191 -24.60 25.60 23.34
C CYS A 191 -24.48 26.33 22.00
N ASP A 192 -25.63 26.78 21.47
CA ASP A 192 -25.72 27.52 20.20
C ASP A 192 -24.86 28.79 20.17
N ASN A 193 -24.65 29.43 21.32
CA ASN A 193 -23.83 30.63 21.40
C ASN A 193 -22.35 30.32 21.14
N CYS A 194 -21.85 29.20 21.67
CA CYS A 194 -20.48 28.75 21.43
C CYS A 194 -20.24 28.44 19.95
N GLU A 195 -21.20 27.80 19.28
CA GLU A 195 -21.11 27.51 17.85
C GLU A 195 -21.14 28.80 17.00
N LYS A 196 -22.04 29.75 17.35
CA LYS A 196 -22.15 31.03 16.64
C LYS A 196 -20.91 31.91 16.82
N GLU A 197 -20.34 31.94 18.02
CA GLU A 197 -19.11 32.69 18.31
C GLU A 197 -17.90 32.12 17.58
N ASP A 198 -17.76 30.79 17.54
CA ASP A 198 -16.70 30.14 16.77
C ASP A 198 -16.82 30.43 15.27
N ARG A 199 -18.05 30.33 14.72
CA ARG A 199 -18.33 30.68 13.32
C ARG A 199 -18.05 32.18 13.02
N ALA A 200 -18.36 33.08 13.95
CA ALA A 200 -18.13 34.51 13.80
C ALA A 200 -16.64 34.91 13.85
N LEU A 201 -15.80 34.12 14.52
CA LEU A 201 -14.36 34.34 14.62
C LEU A 201 -13.56 33.71 13.45
N GLY A 202 -14.19 32.88 12.62
CA GLY A 202 -13.58 32.13 11.52
C GLY A 202 -13.13 32.93 10.28
N GLU A 203 -13.24 34.26 10.24
CA GLU A 203 -12.75 35.07 9.10
C GLU A 203 -11.32 35.59 9.27
N LYS A 204 -10.66 35.34 10.41
CA LYS A 204 -9.24 35.66 10.59
C LYS A 204 -8.51 34.44 11.15
N GLY A 205 -7.81 33.75 10.27
CA GLY A 205 -7.17 32.46 10.52
C GLY A 205 -6.34 32.41 11.80
N THR A 206 -6.64 31.43 12.64
CA THR A 206 -5.75 30.95 13.70
C THR A 206 -5.68 29.43 13.65
N ALA A 207 -4.53 28.90 14.04
CA ALA A 207 -4.06 27.52 13.86
C ALA A 207 -4.81 26.43 14.67
N LYS A 208 -6.13 26.57 14.88
CA LYS A 208 -6.99 25.54 15.52
C LYS A 208 -7.91 24.82 14.51
N GLN A 209 -7.82 25.16 13.22
CA GLN A 209 -8.56 24.54 12.10
C GLN A 209 -7.77 23.43 11.36
N GLU A 210 -6.70 22.88 11.92
CA GLU A 210 -5.95 21.80 11.24
C GLU A 210 -6.60 20.40 11.40
N LEU A 211 -7.66 20.28 12.21
CA LEU A 211 -8.51 19.07 12.28
C LEU A 211 -9.73 19.12 11.35
N ALA A 212 -9.94 20.22 10.63
CA ALA A 212 -11.07 20.41 9.73
C ALA A 212 -10.68 21.02 8.37
N LYS A 213 -9.49 20.67 7.84
CA LYS A 213 -9.37 20.66 6.37
C LYS A 213 -10.39 19.61 5.88
N PRO A 214 -11.37 19.96 5.01
CA PRO A 214 -12.12 18.94 4.31
C PRO A 214 -11.09 18.26 3.42
N ASN A 215 -10.52 17.16 3.92
CA ASN A 215 -9.38 16.53 3.28
C ASN A 215 -9.87 15.97 1.95
N GLU A 216 -9.65 16.77 0.91
CA GLU A 216 -9.73 16.44 -0.50
C GLU A 216 -8.75 15.31 -0.78
N MET A 217 -9.05 14.08 -0.36
CA MET A 217 -8.46 12.90 -0.97
C MET A 217 -9.18 11.64 -0.52
N LYS A 218 -9.76 10.96 -1.52
CA LYS A 218 -10.37 9.61 -1.50
C LYS A 218 -11.90 9.59 -1.32
N LEU A 219 -12.55 10.41 -2.15
CA LEU A 219 -13.97 10.32 -2.46
C LEU A 219 -14.37 8.96 -3.02
N CYS A 220 -15.64 8.62 -2.80
CA CYS A 220 -16.39 7.55 -3.45
C CYS A 220 -16.11 7.47 -4.95
N ILE A 221 -16.36 6.31 -5.57
CA ILE A 221 -16.24 6.10 -7.03
C ILE A 221 -16.94 7.18 -7.89
N CYS A 222 -17.92 7.89 -7.34
CA CYS A 222 -18.63 8.96 -8.02
C CYS A 222 -17.90 10.31 -8.02
N LYS A 223 -16.85 10.50 -7.20
CA LYS A 223 -16.06 11.75 -7.06
C LYS A 223 -16.87 13.02 -6.79
N LYS A 224 -18.07 12.88 -6.20
CA LYS A 224 -18.97 14.00 -5.85
C LYS A 224 -18.87 14.31 -4.36
N GLU A 225 -19.20 15.55 -3.99
CA GLU A 225 -19.27 16.02 -2.61
C GLU A 225 -20.14 15.14 -1.72
N ARG A 226 -19.80 15.11 -0.42
CA ARG A 226 -20.39 14.26 0.59
C ARG A 226 -21.82 14.69 0.88
N ASN A 227 -22.80 14.02 0.27
CA ASN A 227 -24.21 14.13 0.64
C ASN A 227 -24.76 12.75 1.06
N GLY A 228 -25.01 12.58 2.37
CA GLY A 228 -25.60 11.37 2.97
C GLY A 228 -24.61 10.40 3.60
N GLY A 229 -25.11 9.23 4.03
CA GLY A 229 -24.33 8.23 4.77
C GLY A 229 -23.17 7.62 3.96
N ILE A 230 -22.05 7.38 4.65
CA ILE A 230 -20.81 6.85 4.09
C ILE A 230 -20.43 5.53 4.75
N ILE A 231 -19.72 4.68 4.01
CA ILE A 231 -19.07 3.48 4.52
C ILE A 231 -17.59 3.44 4.12
N LYS A 232 -16.74 2.93 5.02
CA LYS A 232 -15.30 2.77 4.79
C LYS A 232 -14.99 1.34 4.36
N CYS A 233 -14.10 1.17 3.38
CA CYS A 233 -13.59 -0.15 2.99
C CYS A 233 -12.56 -0.63 4.02
N SER A 234 -12.73 -1.85 4.52
CA SER A 234 -11.88 -2.44 5.57
C SER A 234 -10.59 -3.11 5.07
N LYS A 235 -10.37 -3.18 3.75
CA LYS A 235 -9.14 -3.77 3.19
C LYS A 235 -7.98 -2.77 3.23
N ASN A 236 -6.85 -3.20 3.79
CA ASN A 236 -5.62 -2.41 3.82
C ASN A 236 -5.19 -2.06 2.39
N HIS A 237 -4.72 -0.81 2.19
CA HIS A 237 -4.34 -0.24 0.89
C HIS A 237 -5.45 -0.11 -0.16
N CYS A 238 -6.72 0.02 0.24
CA CYS A 238 -7.78 0.37 -0.71
C CYS A 238 -7.57 1.77 -1.31
N LYS A 239 -7.58 1.86 -2.66
CA LYS A 239 -7.39 3.12 -3.41
C LYS A 239 -8.49 4.16 -3.11
N VAL A 240 -9.73 3.71 -2.95
CA VAL A 240 -10.88 4.53 -2.56
C VAL A 240 -11.33 4.09 -1.17
N LYS A 241 -11.11 4.94 -0.15
CA LYS A 241 -11.33 4.56 1.26
C LYS A 241 -12.77 4.74 1.71
N GLN A 242 -13.51 5.67 1.11
CA GLN A 242 -14.86 6.06 1.55
C GLN A 242 -15.84 5.97 0.38
N TYR A 243 -17.04 5.43 0.63
CA TYR A 243 -18.08 5.26 -0.38
C TYR A 243 -19.41 5.77 0.15
N HIS A 244 -20.23 6.42 -0.69
CA HIS A 244 -21.62 6.69 -0.33
C HIS A 244 -22.37 5.37 -0.25
N LEU A 245 -23.18 5.17 0.79
CA LEU A 245 -24.00 3.97 0.95
C LEU A 245 -24.83 3.68 -0.32
N LYS A 246 -25.44 4.72 -0.90
CA LYS A 246 -26.18 4.64 -2.18
C LYS A 246 -25.31 4.20 -3.36
N CYS A 247 -24.07 4.69 -3.46
CA CYS A 247 -23.15 4.34 -4.54
C CYS A 247 -22.69 2.87 -4.48
N VAL A 248 -22.84 2.21 -3.34
CA VAL A 248 -22.49 0.80 -3.15
C VAL A 248 -23.71 -0.08 -2.83
N GLY A 249 -24.92 0.45 -3.04
CA GLY A 249 -26.18 -0.31 -2.89
C GLY A 249 -26.55 -0.67 -1.45
N ILE A 250 -25.99 0.02 -0.45
CA ILE A 250 -26.25 -0.22 0.96
C ILE A 250 -27.28 0.78 1.47
N LYS A 251 -28.27 0.30 2.23
CA LYS A 251 -29.30 1.16 2.83
C LYS A 251 -28.91 1.66 4.23
N GLN A 252 -28.22 0.83 5.01
CA GLN A 252 -27.75 1.15 6.36
C GLN A 252 -26.34 0.57 6.59
N PRO A 253 -25.49 1.23 7.39
CA PRO A 253 -24.16 0.72 7.71
C PRO A 253 -24.25 -0.70 8.31
N PRO A 254 -23.49 -1.67 7.80
CA PRO A 254 -23.46 -3.02 8.35
C PRO A 254 -22.72 -3.05 9.69
N LEU A 255 -23.13 -3.95 10.59
CA LEU A 255 -22.45 -4.20 11.87
C LEU A 255 -21.05 -4.80 11.70
N LYS A 256 -20.75 -5.39 10.53
CA LYS A 256 -19.46 -6.03 10.23
C LYS A 256 -18.61 -5.15 9.29
N PRO A 257 -17.26 -5.28 9.36
CA PRO A 257 -16.34 -4.60 8.44
C PRO A 257 -16.73 -4.86 6.98
N TRP A 258 -16.87 -3.80 6.20
CA TRP A 258 -17.32 -3.87 4.82
C TRP A 258 -16.16 -3.72 3.84
N ILE A 259 -16.13 -4.55 2.80
CA ILE A 259 -15.11 -4.54 1.75
C ILE A 259 -15.78 -4.20 0.41
N CYS A 260 -15.20 -3.26 -0.34
CA CYS A 260 -15.72 -2.84 -1.63
C CYS A 260 -15.51 -3.90 -2.73
N SER A 261 -16.27 -3.80 -3.83
CA SER A 261 -16.22 -4.74 -4.94
C SER A 261 -14.81 -4.88 -5.55
N ASN A 262 -14.12 -3.76 -5.81
CA ASN A 262 -12.74 -3.80 -6.32
C ASN A 262 -11.79 -4.57 -5.40
N CYS A 263 -11.97 -4.43 -4.08
CA CYS A 263 -11.14 -5.14 -3.11
C CYS A 263 -11.48 -6.63 -3.01
N LYS A 264 -12.74 -7.00 -3.26
CA LYS A 264 -13.21 -8.40 -3.33
C LYS A 264 -12.68 -9.10 -4.58
N GLU A 265 -12.77 -8.46 -5.75
CA GLU A 265 -12.27 -8.99 -7.02
C GLU A 265 -10.75 -9.25 -6.97
N MET A 266 -9.98 -8.31 -6.44
CA MET A 266 -8.53 -8.49 -6.28
C MET A 266 -8.19 -9.73 -5.44
N SER A 267 -8.92 -10.02 -4.36
CA SER A 267 -8.67 -11.24 -3.56
C SER A 267 -8.99 -12.54 -4.29
N GLU A 268 -9.93 -12.54 -5.23
CA GLU A 268 -10.29 -13.73 -6.01
C GLU A 268 -9.28 -13.98 -7.13
N SER A 269 -8.79 -12.92 -7.79
CA SER A 269 -7.73 -13.04 -8.81
C SER A 269 -6.41 -13.56 -8.24
N TYR A 270 -6.02 -13.12 -7.03
CA TYR A 270 -4.83 -13.64 -6.34
C TYR A 270 -4.96 -15.11 -5.92
N LYS A 271 -6.16 -15.58 -5.59
CA LYS A 271 -6.39 -17.01 -5.33
C LYS A 271 -6.30 -17.84 -6.59
N LYS A 272 -6.79 -17.33 -7.72
CA LYS A 272 -6.79 -18.04 -9.00
C LYS A 272 -5.37 -18.20 -9.57
N MET A 273 -4.54 -17.16 -9.51
CA MET A 273 -3.13 -17.25 -9.94
C MET A 273 -2.31 -18.22 -9.07
N ARG A 274 -2.58 -18.29 -7.76
CA ARG A 274 -1.85 -19.18 -6.84
C ARG A 274 -2.21 -20.66 -7.02
N ILE A 275 -3.40 -20.96 -7.56
CA ILE A 275 -3.82 -22.34 -7.86
C ILE A 275 -3.20 -22.80 -9.19
N GLU A 276 -3.13 -21.91 -10.19
CA GLU A 276 -2.52 -22.20 -11.50
C GLU A 276 -0.98 -22.39 -11.39
N GLU A 277 -0.31 -21.75 -10.44
CA GLU A 277 1.13 -21.94 -10.16
C GLU A 277 1.40 -23.31 -9.50
N SER A 278 0.54 -23.75 -8.57
CA SER A 278 0.66 -25.06 -7.91
C SER A 278 0.37 -26.27 -8.81
N GLU A 279 -0.46 -26.12 -9.85
CA GLU A 279 -0.76 -27.22 -10.79
C GLU A 279 0.36 -27.44 -11.84
N SER A 280 1.33 -26.52 -11.94
CA SER A 280 2.46 -26.63 -12.88
C SER A 280 3.74 -27.23 -12.27
N GLU A 281 3.84 -27.28 -10.93
CA GLU A 281 5.00 -27.84 -10.22
C GLU A 281 4.84 -29.34 -9.92
N ASP A 282 3.62 -29.86 -9.89
CA ASP A 282 3.33 -31.29 -9.63
C ASP A 282 3.52 -32.20 -10.87
N GLU A 283 3.75 -31.65 -12.08
CA GLU A 283 3.96 -32.44 -13.31
C GLU A 283 5.45 -32.67 -13.66
N ILE A 284 6.40 -32.13 -12.87
CA ILE A 284 7.85 -32.21 -13.16
C ILE A 284 8.57 -33.31 -12.35
N VAL A 285 7.91 -34.01 -11.42
CA VAL A 285 8.54 -35.05 -10.58
C VAL A 285 8.04 -36.47 -10.91
N VAL A 286 8.16 -36.87 -12.18
CA VAL A 286 8.30 -38.29 -12.53
C VAL A 286 9.20 -38.36 -13.75
N LEU A 287 10.48 -38.68 -13.56
CA LEU A 287 11.37 -39.41 -14.48
C LEU A 287 12.80 -39.32 -13.91
N ASP A 288 13.07 -40.15 -12.91
CA ASP A 288 14.40 -40.71 -12.63
C ASP A 288 14.25 -42.24 -12.52
#